data_AF-A0A0A2MFN9-F1
#
_entry.id   AF-A0A0A2MFN9-F1
#
_cell.length_a   1.000
_cell.length_b   1.000
_cell.length_c   1.000
_cell.angle_alpha   90.00
_cell.angle_beta   90.00
_cell.angle_gamma   90.00
#
_symmetry.space_group_name_H-M   'P 1'
#
loop_
_entity.id
_entity.type
_entity.pdbx_description
1 polymer ?
#
loop_
_entity_poly.entity_id
_entity_poly.type
_entity_poly.pdbx_seq_one_letter_code
_entity_poly.pdbx_strand_id
1 'polypeptide(L)'
;MGKIPFKIDDEPLVELNVWFIFMILLFYTGCCFFTYAIYLFRKTLLLISEKIIFDDRVVKILNNTGRYLLAAAALWIIPSLVAEAYADGPKIGLAFNGFNTGMLVVSISVFFMVLSEIMRIAITIKAENDLTL
;
A
#
# COMPACT_ATOMS: atom_id res chain seq x y z
N MET A 1 -39.30 -15.33 -14.19
CA MET A 1 -39.38 -15.63 -12.75
C MET A 1 -38.76 -16.99 -12.52
N GLY A 2 -37.68 -17.06 -11.75
CA GLY A 2 -37.06 -18.33 -11.35
C GLY A 2 -36.18 -18.06 -10.13
N LYS A 3 -36.76 -18.16 -8.93
CA LYS A 3 -36.02 -18.12 -7.66
C LYS A 3 -35.42 -19.51 -7.44
N ILE A 4 -34.11 -19.58 -7.32
CA ILE A 4 -33.41 -20.83 -7.01
C ILE A 4 -33.45 -21.04 -5.49
N PRO A 5 -34.01 -22.15 -4.98
CA PRO A 5 -34.32 -22.29 -3.55
C PRO A 5 -33.13 -22.89 -2.81
N PHE A 6 -32.21 -22.03 -2.38
CA PHE A 6 -31.19 -22.42 -1.40
C PHE A 6 -31.27 -21.42 -0.24
N LYS A 7 -31.56 -21.92 0.97
CA LYS A 7 -31.56 -21.16 2.21
C LYS A 7 -30.32 -21.57 3.01
N ILE A 8 -29.51 -20.59 3.43
CA ILE A 8 -28.48 -20.76 4.46
C ILE A 8 -28.98 -19.94 5.65
N ASP A 9 -29.39 -20.64 6.72
CA ASP A 9 -29.63 -20.12 8.08
C ASP A 9 -30.62 -18.95 8.27
N ASP A 10 -31.75 -18.90 7.54
CA ASP A 10 -32.93 -18.03 7.78
C ASP A 10 -32.69 -16.51 7.97
N GLU A 11 -31.47 -16.02 7.80
CA GLU A 11 -31.13 -14.61 7.68
C GLU A 11 -31.44 -14.16 6.24
N PRO A 12 -32.16 -13.04 6.02
CA PRO A 12 -32.29 -12.49 4.68
C PRO A 12 -30.88 -12.24 4.15
N LEU A 13 -30.58 -12.74 2.94
CA LEU A 13 -29.34 -12.40 2.23
C LEU A 13 -29.16 -10.89 2.37
N VAL A 14 -28.11 -10.47 3.08
CA VAL A 14 -27.72 -9.06 3.19
C VAL A 14 -27.84 -8.50 1.79
N GLU A 15 -28.77 -7.58 1.56
CA GLU A 15 -28.88 -6.90 0.27
C GLU A 15 -27.55 -6.17 0.07
N LEU A 16 -26.63 -6.81 -0.63
CA LEU A 16 -25.30 -6.31 -0.92
C LEU A 16 -25.50 -5.08 -1.82
N ASN A 17 -25.60 -3.93 -1.18
CA ASN A 17 -25.72 -2.66 -1.86
C ASN A 17 -24.46 -2.45 -2.71
N VAL A 18 -24.66 -1.97 -3.95
CA VAL A 18 -23.62 -1.72 -4.95
C VAL A 18 -22.46 -0.90 -4.37
N TRP A 19 -22.76 0.03 -3.45
CA TRP A 19 -21.76 0.78 -2.70
C TRP A 19 -20.79 -0.11 -1.90
N PHE A 20 -21.31 -1.10 -1.16
CA PHE A 20 -20.48 -2.01 -0.38
C PHE A 20 -19.63 -2.92 -1.28
N ILE A 21 -20.17 -3.40 -2.40
CA ILE A 21 -19.40 -4.19 -3.39
C ILE A 21 -18.23 -3.37 -3.92
N PHE A 22 -18.46 -2.10 -4.23
CA PHE A 22 -17.43 -1.17 -4.69
C PHE A 22 -16.34 -0.93 -3.63
N MET A 23 -16.72 -0.72 -2.37
CA MET A 23 -15.75 -0.55 -1.27
C MET A 23 -14.91 -1.81 -1.04
N ILE A 24 -15.52 -3.00 -1.12
CA ILE A 24 -14.81 -4.27 -1.02
C ILE A 24 -13.80 -4.42 -2.17
N LEU A 25 -14.20 -4.09 -3.41
CA LEU A 25 -13.32 -4.15 -4.57
C LEU A 25 -12.09 -3.22 -4.41
N LEU A 26 -12.29 -1.99 -3.92
CA LEU A 26 -11.20 -1.05 -3.63
C LEU A 26 -10.25 -1.60 -2.56
N PHE A 27 -10.81 -2.18 -1.49
CA PHE A 27 -10.02 -2.78 -0.42
C PHE A 27 -9.11 -3.90 -0.94
N TYR A 28 -9.66 -4.85 -1.71
CA TYR A 28 -8.89 -5.94 -2.32
C TYR A 28 -7.83 -5.43 -3.30
N THR A 29 -8.15 -4.39 -4.08
CA THR A 29 -7.18 -3.75 -4.99
C THR A 29 -6.00 -3.18 -4.19
N GLY A 30 -6.27 -2.53 -3.05
CA GLY A 30 -5.22 -2.07 -2.13
C GLY A 30 -4.36 -3.22 -1.60
N CYS A 31 -4.97 -4.36 -1.23
CA CYS A 31 -4.24 -5.56 -0.83
C CYS A 31 -3.32 -6.08 -1.93
N CYS A 32 -3.77 -6.11 -3.19
CA CYS A 32 -2.93 -6.50 -4.32
C CYS A 32 -1.71 -5.59 -4.48
N PHE A 33 -1.89 -4.27 -4.36
CA PHE A 33 -0.77 -3.32 -4.39
C PHE A 33 0.20 -3.50 -3.23
N PHE A 34 -0.32 -3.75 -2.02
CA PHE A 34 0.51 -4.02 -0.85
C PHE A 34 1.34 -5.29 -1.05
N THR A 35 0.73 -6.39 -1.47
CA THR A 35 1.44 -7.65 -1.76
C THR A 35 2.47 -7.49 -2.87
N TYR A 36 2.16 -6.72 -3.92
CA TYR A 36 3.12 -6.43 -4.98
C TYR A 36 4.32 -5.61 -4.48
N ALA A 37 4.11 -4.66 -3.57
CA ALA A 37 5.20 -3.93 -2.94
C ALA A 37 6.11 -4.86 -2.11
N ILE A 38 5.55 -5.83 -1.39
CA ILE A 38 6.35 -6.85 -0.68
C ILE A 38 7.16 -7.70 -1.66
N TYR A 39 6.58 -8.07 -2.80
CA TYR A 39 7.31 -8.77 -3.86
C TYR A 39 8.48 -7.95 -4.40
N LEU A 40 8.29 -6.65 -4.66
CA LEU A 40 9.37 -5.76 -5.06
C LEU A 40 10.45 -5.64 -3.98
N PHE A 41 10.06 -5.51 -2.72
CA PHE A 41 11.02 -5.46 -1.62
C PHE A 41 11.86 -6.74 -1.53
N ARG A 42 11.25 -7.92 -1.72
CA ARG A 42 11.99 -9.19 -1.84
C ARG A 42 13.02 -9.14 -2.97
N LYS A 43 12.68 -8.56 -4.12
CA LYS A 43 13.61 -8.39 -5.24
C LYS A 43 14.79 -7.48 -4.88
N THR A 44 14.55 -6.42 -4.10
CA THR A 44 15.64 -5.60 -3.55
C THR A 44 16.56 -6.41 -2.65
N LEU A 45 16.02 -7.22 -1.74
CA LEU A 45 16.82 -8.06 -0.85
C LEU A 45 17.66 -9.10 -1.60
N LEU A 46 17.14 -9.65 -2.71
CA LEU A 46 17.91 -10.56 -3.57
C LEU A 46 19.12 -9.86 -4.19
N LEU A 47 18.95 -8.66 -4.76
CA LEU A 47 20.07 -7.88 -5.32
C LEU A 47 21.13 -7.56 -4.25
N ILE A 48 20.69 -7.19 -3.05
CA ILE A 48 21.58 -6.94 -1.90
C ILE A 48 22.33 -8.22 -1.52
N SER A 49 21.65 -9.37 -1.50
CA SER A 49 22.28 -10.67 -1.22
C SER A 49 23.32 -11.08 -2.27
N GLU A 50 23.13 -10.66 -3.52
CA GLU A 50 24.10 -10.85 -4.62
C GLU A 50 25.25 -9.84 -4.58
N LYS A 51 25.35 -9.01 -3.52
CA LYS A 51 26.31 -7.90 -3.35
C LYS A 51 26.16 -6.78 -4.39
N ILE A 52 25.00 -6.71 -5.06
CA ILE A 52 24.64 -5.67 -6.04
C ILE A 52 23.88 -4.58 -5.30
N ILE A 53 24.54 -3.91 -4.35
CA ILE A 53 23.93 -2.92 -3.46
C ILE A 53 23.90 -1.52 -4.11
N PHE A 54 24.99 -1.15 -4.79
CA PHE A 54 25.19 0.17 -5.41
C PHE A 54 24.79 0.17 -6.89
N ASP A 55 23.56 -0.27 -7.18
CA ASP A 55 23.03 -0.37 -8.53
C ASP A 55 21.73 0.42 -8.65
N ASP A 56 21.55 1.14 -9.76
CA ASP A 56 20.36 1.93 -10.04
C ASP A 56 19.06 1.08 -10.06
N ARG A 57 19.18 -0.23 -10.33
CA ARG A 57 18.06 -1.18 -10.20
C ARG A 57 17.54 -1.25 -8.76
N VAL A 58 18.42 -1.24 -7.76
CA VAL A 58 18.03 -1.24 -6.35
C VAL A 58 17.26 0.04 -6.02
N VAL A 59 17.77 1.20 -6.44
CA VAL A 59 17.10 2.50 -6.25
C VAL A 59 15.70 2.49 -6.87
N LYS A 60 15.58 2.05 -8.13
CA LYS A 60 14.29 1.98 -8.84
C LYS A 60 13.29 1.04 -8.16
N ILE A 61 13.72 -0.16 -7.76
CA ILE A 61 12.83 -1.13 -7.10
C ILE A 61 12.38 -0.58 -5.74
N LEU A 62 13.28 0.02 -4.97
CA LEU A 62 12.97 0.57 -3.65
C LEU A 62 11.99 1.75 -3.70
N ASN A 63 12.19 2.67 -4.65
CA ASN A 63 11.25 3.77 -4.90
C ASN A 63 9.88 3.22 -5.31
N ASN A 64 9.85 2.23 -6.21
CA ASN A 64 8.60 1.60 -6.64
C ASN A 64 7.89 0.90 -5.47
N THR A 65 8.60 0.19 -4.59
CA THR A 65 8.04 -0.38 -3.35
C THR A 65 7.30 0.68 -2.54
N GLY A 66 7.94 1.83 -2.29
CA GLY A 66 7.32 2.95 -1.61
C GLY A 66 6.06 3.45 -2.34
N ARG A 67 6.11 3.64 -3.66
CA ARG A 67 4.98 4.12 -4.46
C ARG A 67 3.77 3.17 -4.43
N TYR A 68 4.01 1.87 -4.48
CA TYR A 68 2.94 0.87 -4.41
C TYR A 68 2.33 0.76 -3.01
N LEU A 69 3.13 0.89 -1.95
CA LEU A 69 2.60 1.00 -0.58
C LEU A 69 1.76 2.25 -0.38
N LEU A 70 2.20 3.39 -0.94
CA LEU A 70 1.44 4.63 -0.87
C LEU A 70 0.11 4.51 -1.62
N ALA A 71 0.11 3.89 -2.80
CA ALA A 71 -1.12 3.62 -3.56
C ALA A 71 -2.08 2.70 -2.79
N ALA A 72 -1.56 1.65 -2.14
CA ALA A 72 -2.37 0.78 -1.28
C ALA A 72 -3.00 1.56 -0.11
N ALA A 73 -2.20 2.39 0.59
CA ALA A 73 -2.70 3.23 1.67
C ALA A 73 -3.77 4.22 1.20
N ALA A 74 -3.57 4.86 0.05
CA ALA A 74 -4.55 5.78 -0.53
C ALA A 74 -5.88 5.08 -0.84
N LEU A 75 -5.84 3.86 -1.38
CA LEU A 75 -7.03 3.05 -1.67
C LEU A 75 -7.79 2.61 -0.42
N TRP A 76 -7.15 2.58 0.74
CA TRP A 76 -7.82 2.27 2.01
C TRP A 76 -8.32 3.51 2.73
N ILE A 77 -7.50 4.57 2.81
CA ILE A 77 -7.78 5.78 3.60
C ILE A 77 -8.78 6.70 2.89
N ILE A 78 -8.64 6.93 1.58
CA ILE A 78 -9.48 7.90 0.88
C ILE A 78 -10.95 7.44 0.88
N PRO A 79 -11.28 6.18 0.52
CA PRO A 79 -12.67 5.75 0.53
C PRO A 79 -13.28 5.72 1.93
N SER A 80 -12.50 5.38 2.97
CA SER A 80 -13.00 5.40 4.35
C SER A 80 -13.32 6.83 4.80
N LEU A 81 -12.42 7.78 4.52
CA LEU A 81 -12.63 9.19 4.85
C LEU A 81 -13.86 9.76 4.12
N VAL A 82 -14.04 9.39 2.85
CA VAL A 82 -15.22 9.76 2.06
C VAL A 82 -16.49 9.18 2.70
N ALA A 83 -16.52 7.90 3.02
CA ALA A 83 -17.69 7.25 3.62
C ALA A 83 -18.09 7.89 4.96
N GLU A 84 -17.10 8.21 5.81
CA GLU A 84 -17.31 8.92 7.08
C GLU A 84 -17.88 10.34 6.87
N ALA A 85 -17.44 11.06 5.85
CA ALA A 85 -17.92 12.40 5.56
C ALA A 85 -19.39 12.46 5.09
N TYR A 86 -19.89 11.39 4.45
CA TYR A 86 -21.26 11.31 3.92
C TYR A 86 -22.28 10.69 4.90
N ALA A 87 -21.84 10.02 5.97
CA ALA A 87 -22.73 9.42 6.97
C ALA A 87 -23.03 10.40 8.12
N ASP A 88 -24.22 11.01 8.13
CA ASP A 88 -24.82 11.83 9.21
C ASP A 88 -23.85 12.60 10.13
N GLY A 89 -23.24 13.64 9.54
CA GLY A 89 -22.51 14.70 10.24
C GLY A 89 -21.13 14.30 10.76
N PRO A 90 -20.24 15.26 11.03
CA PRO A 90 -18.86 14.99 11.43
C PRO A 90 -18.85 14.44 12.86
N LYS A 91 -19.11 13.15 13.03
CA LYS A 91 -18.39 12.38 14.06
C LYS A 91 -16.99 12.16 13.51
N ILE A 92 -16.24 13.26 13.30
CA ILE A 92 -14.78 13.25 13.22
C ILE A 92 -14.28 12.99 14.65
N GLY A 93 -14.76 11.92 15.27
CA GLY A 93 -13.91 11.15 16.14
C GLY A 93 -13.00 10.45 15.15
N LEU A 94 -11.79 10.98 14.96
CA LEU A 94 -10.65 10.10 14.84
C LEU A 94 -10.72 9.20 16.07
N ALA A 95 -11.50 8.12 15.99
CA ALA A 95 -11.48 7.07 16.97
C ALA A 95 -10.08 6.48 16.75
N PHE A 96 -9.10 7.06 17.44
CA PHE A 96 -7.71 6.65 17.55
C PHE A 96 -7.65 5.30 18.30
N ASN A 97 -8.50 4.35 17.91
CA ASN A 97 -8.60 3.05 18.52
C ASN A 97 -7.56 2.15 17.84
N GLY A 98 -6.31 2.37 18.24
CA GLY A 98 -5.13 1.64 17.79
C GLY A 98 -4.54 2.21 16.51
N PHE A 99 -3.43 2.94 16.62
CA PHE A 99 -2.43 3.19 15.57
C PHE A 99 -2.91 2.86 14.14
N ASN A 100 -3.66 3.79 13.52
CA ASN A 100 -4.37 3.58 12.25
C ASN A 100 -3.43 2.92 11.22
N THR A 101 -3.66 1.65 10.91
CA THR A 101 -2.80 0.84 10.04
C THR A 101 -2.55 1.53 8.69
N GLY A 102 -3.48 2.36 8.22
CA GLY A 102 -3.27 3.22 7.05
C GLY A 102 -2.12 4.22 7.21
N MET A 103 -2.08 4.98 8.31
CA MET A 103 -0.99 5.94 8.57
C MET A 103 0.37 5.26 8.74
N LEU A 104 0.39 4.06 9.35
CA LEU A 104 1.59 3.23 9.41
C LEU A 104 2.09 2.93 8.00
N VAL A 105 1.21 2.46 7.12
CA VAL A 105 1.57 2.12 5.74
C VAL A 105 2.03 3.36 4.97
N VAL A 106 1.42 4.53 5.18
CA VAL A 106 1.93 5.80 4.63
C VAL A 106 3.35 6.09 5.13
N SER A 107 3.60 5.96 6.43
CA SER A 107 4.92 6.20 7.01
C SER A 107 5.98 5.25 6.43
N ILE A 108 5.66 3.96 6.32
CA ILE A 108 6.54 2.97 5.68
C ILE A 108 6.75 3.31 4.20
N SER A 109 5.72 3.74 3.48
CA SER A 109 5.82 4.08 2.07
C SER A 109 6.80 5.23 1.82
N VAL A 110 6.72 6.29 2.63
CA VAL A 110 7.62 7.44 2.57
C VAL A 110 9.04 7.03 2.97
N PHE A 111 9.17 6.19 4.00
CA PHE A 111 10.47 5.63 4.40
C PHE A 111 11.17 4.91 3.24
N PHE A 112 10.44 4.08 2.49
CA PHE A 112 11.00 3.39 1.31
C PHE A 112 11.44 4.36 0.21
N MET A 113 10.67 5.41 -0.06
CA MET A 113 11.06 6.43 -1.04
C MET A 113 12.30 7.20 -0.59
N VAL A 114 12.37 7.62 0.67
CA VAL A 114 13.55 8.29 1.23
C VAL A 114 14.77 7.39 1.19
N LEU A 115 14.63 6.12 1.55
CA LEU A 115 15.72 5.14 1.46
C LEU A 115 16.23 4.98 0.02
N SER A 116 15.34 5.07 -0.99
CA SER A 116 15.76 5.04 -2.40
C SER A 116 16.63 6.24 -2.77
N GLU A 117 16.35 7.42 -2.22
CA GLU A 117 17.12 8.63 -2.47
C GLU A 117 18.48 8.58 -1.75
N ILE A 118 18.50 8.08 -0.50
CA ILE A 118 19.76 7.83 0.23
C ILE A 118 20.65 6.86 -0.55
N MET A 119 20.08 5.79 -1.09
CA MET A 119 20.83 4.83 -1.92
C MET A 119 21.38 5.48 -3.19
N ARG A 120 20.62 6.35 -3.86
CA ARG A 120 21.10 7.10 -5.02
C ARG A 120 22.30 7.98 -4.66
N ILE A 121 22.20 8.74 -3.57
CA ILE A 121 23.30 9.59 -3.09
C ILE A 121 24.55 8.75 -2.80
N ALA A 122 24.38 7.60 -2.14
CA ALA A 122 25.49 6.70 -1.83
C ALA A 122 26.18 6.14 -3.08
N ILE A 123 25.42 5.84 -4.14
CA ILE A 123 25.98 5.42 -5.44
C ILE A 123 26.80 6.56 -6.06
N THR A 124 26.29 7.79 -6.06
CA THR A 124 27.01 8.95 -6.60
C THR A 124 28.32 9.19 -5.86
N ILE A 125 28.30 9.19 -4.52
CA ILE A 125 29.51 9.38 -3.69
C ILE A 125 30.54 8.28 -4.00
N LYS A 126 30.09 7.03 -4.13
CA LYS A 126 30.98 5.91 -4.48
C LYS A 126 31.61 6.12 -5.87
N ALA A 127 30.82 6.53 -6.85
CA ALA A 127 31.29 6.75 -8.21
C ALA A 127 32.30 7.90 -8.30
N GLU A 128 32.08 8.99 -7.54
CA GLU A 128 33.04 10.10 -7.45
C GLU A 128 34.36 9.65 -6.82
N ASN A 129 34.30 8.88 -5.72
CA ASN A 129 35.51 8.38 -5.06
C ASN A 129 36.31 7.41 -5.96
N ASP A 130 35.61 6.54 -6.71
CA ASP A 130 36.24 5.61 -7.66
C ASP A 130 36.89 6.32 -8.86
N LEU A 131 36.52 7.58 -9.17
CA LEU A 131 37.15 8.40 -10.23
C LEU A 131 38.37 9.20 -9.77
N THR A 132 38.51 9.42 -8.45
CA THR A 132 39.59 10.21 -7.85
C THR A 132 40.79 9.39 -7.38
N LEU A 133 40.66 8.07 -7.32
CA LEU A 133 41.72 7.12 -6.99
C LEU A 133 42.34 6.52 -8.26
#